data_AF-A0A6C0DTF7-F1
#
_entry.id   AF-A0A6C0DTF7-F1
#
_cell.length_a   1.000
_cell.length_b   1.000
_cell.length_c   1.000
_cell.angle_alpha   90.00
_cell.angle_beta   90.00
_cell.angle_gamma   90.00
#
_symmetry.space_group_name_H-M   'P 1'
#
loop_
_entity.id
_entity.type
_entity.pdbx_description
1 polymer ?
#
loop_
_entity_poly.entity_id
_entity_poly.type
_entity_poly.pdbx_seq_one_letter_code
_entity_poly.pdbx_strand_id
1 'polypeptide(L)'
;MSSWANRRIPQKRNISQIPEEFRPQIVPRVARPEIVASELYQEDTQNEIILNKRINEPKKVVEPVVNPRQFVSKKIDTSLSPSAFELRFKEKSYVFVILRHLRTTRDNDLWISSYNSIRKFYTNKIVIIDDNSSINTVDGKLANVEVIKSEFNGAGEILPYYYFLKYKWADRMVFLHDSMFINRPFRDTELDNNIKFHWYFNKSKEGDFRKIINYVSMLTNSTELQAFATDPDTTWFGCFGATSICDLATVQYLEEEYKIFSNLVLAIRTRKDRETFERVFGIVLYYEGIFNDDNCSNYGDILKYPGAFESENNNIETAGHILRQKSYDTAIMKVWRGR
;
A
#
# COMPACT_ATOMS: atom_id res chain seq x y z
N MET A 1 -17.58 37.60 25.10
CA MET A 1 -17.67 37.03 23.74
C MET A 1 -17.62 35.51 23.85
N SER A 2 -18.78 34.87 23.75
CA SER A 2 -19.03 33.45 24.00
C SER A 2 -18.70 32.59 22.78
N SER A 3 -17.81 31.60 22.90
CA SER A 3 -17.57 30.63 21.83
C SER A 3 -18.58 29.47 21.93
N TRP A 4 -19.39 29.32 20.90
CA TRP A 4 -20.41 28.29 20.74
C TRP A 4 -19.86 26.92 20.29
N ALA A 5 -18.53 26.77 20.21
CA ALA A 5 -17.89 25.68 19.48
C ALA A 5 -17.70 24.35 20.24
N ASN A 6 -18.00 24.25 21.54
CA ASN A 6 -17.65 23.06 22.36
C ASN A 6 -18.83 22.25 22.92
N ARG A 7 -20.07 22.43 22.44
CA ARG A 7 -21.25 21.78 23.04
C ARG A 7 -21.45 20.28 22.72
N ARG A 8 -20.59 19.63 21.94
CA ARG A 8 -20.79 18.20 21.53
C ARG A 8 -19.64 17.24 21.86
N ILE A 9 -18.64 17.67 22.62
CA ILE A 9 -17.58 16.76 23.10
C ILE A 9 -17.99 16.30 24.51
N PRO A 10 -18.23 14.99 24.75
CA PRO A 10 -18.47 14.50 26.09
C PRO A 10 -17.22 14.75 26.94
N GLN A 11 -17.26 15.75 27.81
CA GLN A 11 -16.18 15.94 28.78
C GLN A 11 -16.22 14.77 29.76
N LYS A 12 -15.08 14.10 29.95
CA LYS A 12 -14.93 13.08 31.00
C LYS A 12 -15.31 13.73 32.33
N ARG A 13 -16.44 13.33 32.90
CA ARG A 13 -16.90 13.85 34.19
C ARG A 13 -15.85 13.53 35.24
N ASN A 14 -15.43 14.53 36.00
CA ASN A 14 -14.49 14.32 37.08
C ASN A 14 -15.17 13.48 38.17
N ILE A 15 -14.67 12.27 38.38
CA ILE A 15 -15.26 11.28 39.30
C ILE A 15 -15.23 11.79 40.75
N SER A 16 -14.33 12.74 41.05
CA SER A 16 -14.27 13.38 42.37
C SER A 16 -15.51 14.22 42.71
N GLN A 17 -16.34 14.57 41.72
CA GLN A 17 -17.59 15.32 41.92
C GLN A 17 -18.77 14.41 42.31
N ILE A 18 -18.61 13.10 42.28
CA ILE A 18 -19.62 12.14 42.72
C ILE A 18 -19.38 11.87 44.22
N PRO A 19 -20.39 12.00 45.10
CA PRO A 19 -20.28 11.61 46.51
C PRO A 19 -19.79 10.18 46.63
N GLU A 20 -18.97 9.91 47.65
CA GLU A 20 -18.17 8.68 47.74
C GLU A 20 -19.02 7.42 47.74
N GLU A 21 -20.20 7.47 48.36
CA GLU A 21 -21.21 6.41 48.41
C GLU A 21 -21.83 6.06 47.05
N PHE A 22 -21.73 6.94 46.05
CA PHE A 22 -22.26 6.74 44.69
C PHE A 22 -21.15 6.56 43.64
N ARG A 23 -19.87 6.53 44.04
CA ARG A 23 -18.79 6.28 43.10
C ARG A 23 -18.83 4.82 42.65
N PRO A 24 -18.79 4.53 41.34
CA PRO A 24 -18.73 3.16 40.87
C PRO A 24 -17.46 2.51 41.39
N GLN A 25 -17.58 1.33 42.01
CA GLN A 25 -16.42 0.54 42.41
C GLN A 25 -15.65 0.13 41.15
N ILE A 26 -14.42 0.62 41.03
CA ILE A 26 -13.54 0.28 39.90
C ILE A 26 -12.98 -1.11 40.18
N VAL A 27 -13.68 -2.14 39.70
CA VAL A 27 -13.16 -3.52 39.72
C VAL A 27 -12.15 -3.66 38.57
N PRO A 28 -10.88 -3.99 38.86
CA PRO A 28 -9.89 -4.28 37.83
C PRO A 28 -10.44 -5.32 36.86
N ARG A 29 -10.14 -5.16 35.57
CA ARG A 29 -10.70 -6.00 34.49
C ARG A 29 -10.58 -7.51 34.80
N VAL A 30 -9.44 -7.94 35.32
CA VAL A 30 -9.12 -9.32 35.70
C VAL A 30 -9.95 -9.86 36.86
N ALA A 31 -10.48 -8.99 37.71
CA ALA A 31 -11.31 -9.37 38.87
C ALA A 31 -12.81 -9.31 38.56
N ARG A 32 -13.20 -8.99 37.31
CA ARG A 32 -14.61 -8.97 36.93
C ARG A 32 -15.14 -10.40 36.87
N PRO A 33 -16.31 -10.68 37.47
CA PRO A 33 -16.89 -12.03 37.49
C PRO A 33 -17.06 -12.63 36.09
N GLU A 34 -17.35 -11.80 35.08
CA GLU A 34 -17.48 -12.26 33.69
C GLU A 34 -16.16 -12.79 33.12
N ILE A 35 -15.03 -12.19 33.49
CA ILE A 35 -13.70 -12.62 33.02
C ILE A 35 -13.26 -13.87 33.76
N VAL A 36 -13.44 -13.91 35.08
CA VAL A 36 -13.16 -15.10 35.90
C VAL A 36 -14.00 -16.29 35.41
N ALA A 37 -15.28 -16.06 35.10
CA ALA A 37 -16.14 -17.07 34.50
C ALA A 37 -15.64 -17.49 33.10
N SER A 38 -15.21 -16.55 32.25
CA SER A 38 -14.70 -16.89 30.92
C SER A 38 -13.40 -17.70 30.95
N GLU A 39 -12.54 -17.47 31.95
CA GLU A 39 -11.30 -18.22 32.15
C GLU A 39 -11.57 -19.62 32.70
N LEU A 40 -12.64 -19.81 33.49
CA LEU A 40 -13.07 -21.14 33.96
C LEU A 40 -13.62 -22.06 32.85
N TYR A 41 -14.05 -21.50 31.72
CA TYR A 41 -14.56 -22.26 30.56
C TYR A 41 -13.52 -22.45 29.45
N GLN A 42 -12.29 -21.98 29.63
CA GLN A 42 -11.21 -22.34 28.71
C GLN A 42 -10.70 -23.73 29.09
N GLU A 43 -10.96 -24.73 28.24
CA GLU A 43 -10.27 -26.02 28.34
C GLU A 43 -8.76 -25.77 28.22
N ASP A 44 -8.01 -26.26 29.20
CA ASP A 44 -6.56 -26.14 29.31
C ASP A 44 -5.90 -26.92 28.16
N THR A 45 -5.89 -26.33 26.98
CA THR A 45 -5.01 -26.75 25.89
C THR A 45 -3.61 -26.31 26.27
N GLN A 46 -2.98 -27.13 27.09
CA GLN A 46 -1.56 -27.11 27.35
C GLN A 46 -0.81 -27.13 26.01
N ASN A 47 -0.46 -25.96 25.48
CA ASN A 47 0.68 -25.82 24.61
C ASN A 47 1.93 -25.95 25.49
N GLU A 48 2.18 -27.16 26.00
CA GLU A 48 3.49 -27.52 26.51
C GLU A 48 4.49 -27.45 25.37
N ILE A 49 5.40 -26.49 25.45
CA ILE A 49 6.66 -26.57 24.72
C ILE A 49 7.41 -27.76 25.31
N ILE A 50 7.39 -28.90 24.61
CA ILE A 50 8.25 -30.06 24.91
C ILE A 50 9.70 -29.63 24.66
N LEU A 51 10.35 -29.12 25.69
CA LEU A 51 11.81 -29.12 25.79
C LEU A 51 12.22 -30.53 26.19
N ASN A 52 12.62 -31.34 25.21
CA ASN A 52 13.27 -32.63 25.45
C ASN A 52 14.49 -32.42 26.38
N LYS A 53 14.35 -32.79 27.65
CA LYS A 53 15.49 -33.01 28.56
C LYS A 53 16.25 -34.23 28.05
N ARG A 54 17.31 -34.01 27.26
CA ARG A 54 18.34 -35.02 27.05
C ARG A 54 19.17 -35.17 28.32
N ILE A 55 19.07 -36.35 28.89
CA ILE A 55 19.97 -36.89 29.91
C ILE A 55 21.36 -37.07 29.28
N ASN A 56 22.38 -36.68 30.03
CA ASN A 56 23.81 -36.95 29.90
C ASN A 56 24.25 -37.89 28.76
N GLU A 57 24.68 -37.31 27.63
CA GLU A 57 25.66 -37.92 26.73
C GLU A 57 26.87 -36.99 26.62
N PRO A 58 28.10 -37.53 26.51
CA PRO A 58 29.31 -36.72 26.44
C PRO A 58 29.28 -35.82 25.19
N LYS A 59 29.49 -34.52 25.43
CA LYS A 59 29.51 -33.48 24.40
C LYS A 59 30.50 -33.84 23.30
N LYS A 60 30.00 -34.24 22.13
CA LYS A 60 30.73 -34.00 20.88
C LYS A 60 30.89 -32.49 20.74
N VAL A 61 32.13 -32.04 20.62
CA VAL A 61 32.45 -30.65 20.29
C VAL A 61 31.89 -30.40 18.90
N VAL A 62 30.66 -29.89 18.85
CA VAL A 62 30.09 -29.30 17.64
C VAL A 62 30.58 -27.86 17.65
N GLU A 63 31.45 -27.54 16.71
CA GLU A 63 31.90 -26.17 16.48
C GLU A 63 30.66 -25.25 16.35
N PRO A 64 30.69 -24.06 16.94
CA PRO A 64 29.57 -23.14 16.82
C PRO A 64 29.40 -22.80 15.34
N VAL A 65 28.27 -23.20 14.77
CA VAL A 65 27.86 -22.71 13.44
C VAL A 65 27.66 -21.21 13.58
N VAL A 66 28.67 -20.45 13.16
CA VAL A 66 28.62 -19.01 12.99
C VAL A 66 27.63 -18.74 11.87
N ASN A 67 26.39 -18.41 12.22
CA ASN A 67 25.56 -17.66 11.27
C ASN A 67 24.56 -16.72 11.96
N PRO A 68 25.02 -15.61 12.56
CA PRO A 68 24.20 -14.43 12.68
C PRO A 68 24.53 -13.53 11.50
N ARG A 69 23.81 -13.66 10.37
CA ARG A 69 23.62 -12.46 9.54
C ARG A 69 22.80 -11.50 10.40
N GLN A 70 23.49 -10.69 11.20
CA GLN A 70 22.90 -9.50 11.80
C GLN A 70 22.33 -8.70 10.64
N PHE A 71 21.00 -8.70 10.52
CA PHE A 71 20.33 -7.82 9.59
C PHE A 71 20.64 -6.40 10.08
N VAL A 72 21.53 -5.72 9.36
CA VAL A 72 21.81 -4.30 9.60
C VAL A 72 20.50 -3.58 9.33
N SER A 73 19.86 -3.07 10.38
CA SER A 73 18.63 -2.29 10.23
C SER A 73 18.94 -1.06 9.37
N LYS A 74 18.26 -0.95 8.22
CA LYS A 74 18.40 0.24 7.38
C LYS A 74 17.84 1.44 8.15
N LYS A 75 18.63 2.51 8.26
CA LYS A 75 18.19 3.75 8.89
C LYS A 75 17.42 4.60 7.87
N ILE A 76 16.39 5.28 8.36
CA ILE A 76 15.71 6.32 7.61
C ILE A 76 16.68 7.49 7.45
N ASP A 77 16.91 7.92 6.22
CA ASP A 77 17.64 9.14 5.98
C ASP A 77 16.69 10.33 6.21
N THR A 78 16.92 11.04 7.30
CA THR A 78 16.12 12.21 7.66
C THR A 78 16.62 13.48 6.96
N SER A 79 17.83 13.43 6.39
CA SER A 79 18.42 14.54 5.65
C SER A 79 18.02 14.45 4.18
N LEU A 80 17.58 15.58 3.61
CA LEU A 80 17.35 15.66 2.18
C LEU A 80 18.71 15.65 1.47
N SER A 81 18.81 14.91 0.36
CA SER A 81 19.98 15.00 -0.51
C SER A 81 20.14 16.45 -0.98
N PRO A 82 21.36 17.04 -0.95
CA PRO A 82 21.59 18.38 -1.48
C PRO A 82 21.22 18.54 -2.96
N SER A 83 21.17 17.43 -3.70
CA SER A 83 20.78 17.38 -5.12
C SER A 83 19.28 17.12 -5.34
N ALA A 84 18.49 16.90 -4.28
CA ALA A 84 17.06 16.67 -4.42
C ALA A 84 16.33 17.97 -4.79
N PHE A 85 15.33 17.86 -5.66
CA PHE A 85 14.56 19.01 -6.14
C PHE A 85 13.05 18.77 -6.03
N GLU A 86 12.25 19.82 -6.15
CA GLU A 86 10.79 19.67 -6.19
C GLU A 86 10.37 19.26 -7.61
N LEU A 87 9.77 18.08 -7.74
CA LEU A 87 9.17 17.62 -8.99
C LEU A 87 7.97 18.52 -9.34
N ARG A 88 8.09 19.19 -10.49
CA ARG A 88 7.04 19.97 -11.15
C ARG A 88 7.11 19.69 -12.65
N PHE A 89 5.95 19.67 -13.30
CA PHE A 89 5.86 19.52 -14.75
C PHE A 89 4.59 20.22 -15.25
N LYS A 90 4.73 21.06 -16.29
CA LYS A 90 3.62 21.89 -16.83
C LYS A 90 2.84 22.62 -15.72
N GLU A 91 3.57 23.25 -14.79
CA GLU A 91 3.05 23.98 -13.61
C GLU A 91 2.26 23.12 -12.59
N LYS A 92 2.13 21.81 -12.81
CA LYS A 92 1.47 20.90 -11.88
C LYS A 92 2.37 20.53 -10.71
N SER A 93 1.78 20.55 -9.51
CA SER A 93 2.38 20.05 -8.28
C SER A 93 2.23 18.53 -8.17
N TYR A 94 3.21 17.88 -7.55
CA TYR A 94 3.23 16.43 -7.36
C TYR A 94 3.32 16.03 -5.89
N VAL A 95 2.58 14.97 -5.54
CA VAL A 95 2.72 14.22 -4.29
C VAL A 95 3.15 12.79 -4.59
N PHE A 96 4.05 12.24 -3.78
CA PHE A 96 4.35 10.82 -3.80
C PHE A 96 3.47 10.11 -2.78
N VAL A 97 2.85 9.01 -3.16
CA VAL A 97 1.99 8.22 -2.27
C VAL A 97 2.54 6.80 -2.20
N ILE A 98 2.87 6.34 -0.99
CA ILE A 98 3.36 4.98 -0.74
C ILE A 98 2.25 4.20 -0.05
N LEU A 99 1.77 3.14 -0.71
CA LEU A 99 0.93 2.13 -0.05
C LEU A 99 1.82 1.15 0.71
N ARG A 100 1.59 1.03 2.02
CA ARG A 100 2.43 0.27 2.94
C ARG A 100 1.64 -0.80 3.66
N HIS A 101 2.19 -2.02 3.68
CA HIS A 101 1.70 -3.11 4.53
C HIS A 101 2.86 -3.94 5.08
N LEU A 102 3.28 -3.65 6.31
CA LEU A 102 4.44 -4.27 6.95
C LEU A 102 4.03 -5.47 7.79
N ARG A 103 4.58 -6.64 7.46
CA ARG A 103 4.37 -7.88 8.23
C ARG A 103 5.66 -8.39 8.88
N THR A 104 6.80 -8.05 8.29
CA THR A 104 8.12 -8.56 8.66
C THR A 104 9.16 -7.44 8.72
N THR A 105 10.25 -7.65 9.46
CA THR A 105 11.42 -6.75 9.45
C THR A 105 11.96 -6.52 8.04
N ARG A 106 11.83 -7.52 7.18
CA ARG A 106 12.21 -7.42 5.78
C ARG A 106 11.33 -6.41 5.02
N ASP A 107 10.03 -6.38 5.27
CA ASP A 107 9.12 -5.37 4.70
C ASP A 107 9.52 -3.99 5.20
N ASN A 108 9.93 -3.91 6.48
CA ASN A 108 10.49 -2.68 7.05
C ASN A 108 11.65 -2.13 6.22
N ASP A 109 12.63 -2.96 5.89
CA ASP A 109 13.80 -2.52 5.12
C ASP A 109 13.44 -2.04 3.70
N LEU A 110 12.44 -2.66 3.05
CA LEU A 110 12.00 -2.25 1.73
C LEU A 110 11.30 -0.90 1.77
N TRP A 111 10.32 -0.69 2.64
CA TRP A 111 9.62 0.60 2.63
C TRP A 111 10.56 1.74 3.02
N ILE A 112 11.51 1.52 3.96
CA ILE A 112 12.53 2.52 4.31
C ILE A 112 13.34 2.87 3.07
N SER A 113 13.74 1.85 2.31
CA SER A 113 14.49 2.08 1.09
C SER A 113 13.65 2.74 -0.02
N SER A 114 12.35 2.46 -0.09
CA SER A 114 11.40 3.13 -0.99
C SER A 114 11.34 4.62 -0.66
N TYR A 115 11.11 4.96 0.60
CA TYR A 115 11.14 6.33 1.10
C TYR A 115 12.47 7.03 0.80
N ASN A 116 13.60 6.40 1.16
CA ASN A 116 14.93 6.97 0.93
C ASN A 116 15.22 7.17 -0.56
N SER A 117 14.74 6.28 -1.44
CA SER A 117 14.91 6.43 -2.89
C SER A 117 14.19 7.65 -3.45
N ILE A 118 13.00 8.00 -2.92
CA ILE A 118 12.31 9.24 -3.27
C ILE A 118 13.12 10.43 -2.77
N ARG A 119 13.52 10.42 -1.49
CA ARG A 119 14.26 11.53 -0.85
C ARG A 119 15.66 11.76 -1.44
N LYS A 120 16.23 10.75 -2.10
CA LYS A 120 17.46 10.90 -2.89
C LYS A 120 17.31 11.89 -4.05
N PHE A 121 16.12 11.96 -4.66
CA PHE A 121 15.89 12.77 -5.86
C PHE A 121 14.88 13.91 -5.65
N TYR A 122 13.95 13.78 -4.71
CA TYR A 122 12.79 14.66 -4.61
C TYR A 122 12.50 15.19 -3.21
N THR A 123 12.14 16.47 -3.13
CA THR A 123 11.73 17.17 -1.90
C THR A 123 10.21 17.21 -1.70
N ASN A 124 9.44 16.74 -2.69
CA ASN A 124 7.96 16.71 -2.67
C ASN A 124 7.40 16.03 -1.42
N LYS A 125 6.16 16.38 -1.08
CA LYS A 125 5.41 15.71 0.00
C LYS A 125 5.31 14.21 -0.31
N ILE A 126 5.55 13.39 0.72
CA ILE A 126 5.26 11.95 0.67
C ILE A 126 4.07 11.68 1.59
N VAL A 127 3.08 10.96 1.11
CA VAL A 127 2.00 10.43 1.94
C VAL A 127 2.17 8.93 2.04
N ILE A 128 2.22 8.41 3.25
CA ILE A 128 2.29 6.98 3.52
C ILE A 128 0.90 6.54 3.96
N ILE A 129 0.29 5.64 3.20
CA ILE A 129 -0.98 5.01 3.56
C ILE A 129 -0.67 3.64 4.13
N ASP A 130 -0.90 3.49 5.42
CA ASP A 130 -0.72 2.24 6.15
C ASP A 130 -1.97 1.38 6.06
N ASP A 131 -1.91 0.33 5.26
CA ASP A 131 -2.97 -0.65 5.09
C ASP A 131 -2.79 -1.80 6.08
N ASN A 132 -3.01 -1.54 7.37
CA ASN A 132 -3.01 -2.56 8.42
C ASN A 132 -1.66 -3.28 8.64
N SER A 133 -0.57 -2.53 8.81
CA SER A 133 0.73 -3.10 9.19
C SER A 133 0.68 -3.74 10.59
N SER A 134 1.32 -4.90 10.76
CA SER A 134 1.42 -5.60 12.06
C SER A 134 2.62 -5.17 12.90
N ILE A 135 3.59 -4.48 12.28
CA ILE A 135 4.77 -3.95 12.96
C ILE A 135 4.85 -2.44 12.74
N ASN A 136 5.28 -1.71 13.77
CA ASN A 136 5.63 -0.30 13.66
C ASN A 136 7.11 -0.14 13.99
N THR A 137 7.88 0.37 13.04
CA THR A 137 9.34 0.24 13.04
C THR A 137 10.05 1.54 12.66
N VAL A 138 9.31 2.65 12.58
CA VAL A 138 9.89 3.97 12.28
C VAL A 138 10.42 4.59 13.58
N ASP A 139 11.70 4.37 13.89
CA ASP A 139 12.45 5.22 14.83
C ASP A 139 13.12 6.34 14.03
N GLY A 140 12.44 7.49 13.89
CA GLY A 140 13.00 8.65 13.21
C GLY A 140 11.98 9.71 12.81
N LYS A 141 12.46 10.92 12.52
CA LYS A 141 11.65 12.02 11.97
C LYS A 141 11.63 11.94 10.45
N LEU A 142 10.47 11.69 9.87
CA LEU A 142 10.28 11.73 8.42
C LEU A 142 10.19 13.19 7.93
N ALA A 143 10.82 13.49 6.79
CA ALA A 143 10.88 14.85 6.24
C ALA A 143 9.73 15.09 5.25
N ASN A 144 8.91 16.11 5.49
CA ASN A 144 7.75 16.46 4.64
C ASN A 144 6.85 15.25 4.34
N VAL A 145 6.45 14.53 5.39
CA VAL A 145 5.66 13.31 5.30
C VAL A 145 4.38 13.41 6.13
N GLU A 146 3.30 12.86 5.57
CA GLU A 146 2.06 12.55 6.28
C GLU A 146 1.88 11.03 6.31
N VAL A 147 1.46 10.47 7.45
CA VAL A 147 1.15 9.04 7.59
C VAL A 147 -0.32 8.89 7.94
N ILE A 148 -1.04 8.15 7.11
CA ILE A 148 -2.46 7.86 7.27
C ILE A 148 -2.60 6.38 7.59
N LYS A 149 -3.21 6.07 8.73
CA LYS A 149 -3.65 4.70 9.01
C LYS A 149 -5.01 4.49 8.37
N SER A 150 -5.11 3.54 7.46
CA SER A 150 -6.34 3.30 6.71
C SER A 150 -7.49 2.89 7.64
N GLU A 151 -8.68 3.44 7.42
CA GLU A 151 -9.91 2.92 8.02
C GLU A 151 -10.47 1.69 7.28
N PHE A 152 -9.96 1.40 6.07
CA PHE A 152 -10.37 0.28 5.21
C PHE A 152 -9.27 -0.77 5.12
N ASN A 153 -9.07 -1.52 6.20
CA ASN A 153 -8.02 -2.53 6.29
C ASN A 153 -8.17 -3.60 5.19
N GLY A 154 -7.07 -3.85 4.47
CA GLY A 154 -6.98 -4.85 3.41
C GLY A 154 -7.48 -4.39 2.04
N ALA A 155 -7.94 -3.13 1.92
CA ALA A 155 -8.38 -2.57 0.64
C ALA A 155 -7.21 -2.26 -0.30
N GLY A 156 -5.99 -2.14 0.23
CA GLY A 156 -4.73 -2.00 -0.50
C GLY A 156 -4.75 -1.01 -1.65
N GLU A 157 -4.58 -1.50 -2.88
CA GLU A 157 -4.25 -0.74 -4.09
C GLU A 157 -5.26 0.36 -4.45
N ILE A 158 -6.50 0.31 -3.93
CA ILE A 158 -7.49 1.37 -4.14
C ILE A 158 -7.30 2.58 -3.20
N LEU A 159 -6.67 2.39 -2.04
CA LEU A 159 -6.56 3.40 -1.00
C LEU A 159 -5.88 4.70 -1.44
N PRO A 160 -4.79 4.67 -2.24
CA PRO A 160 -4.16 5.89 -2.76
C PRO A 160 -5.13 6.79 -3.51
N TYR A 161 -5.98 6.22 -4.37
CA TYR A 161 -6.96 6.99 -5.12
C TYR A 161 -8.06 7.54 -4.22
N TYR A 162 -8.58 6.71 -3.30
CA TYR A 162 -9.60 7.13 -2.33
C TYR A 162 -9.13 8.32 -1.47
N TYR A 163 -7.93 8.23 -0.90
CA TYR A 163 -7.40 9.31 -0.07
C TYR A 163 -6.90 10.51 -0.87
N PHE A 164 -6.39 10.30 -2.08
CA PHE A 164 -6.01 11.41 -2.96
C PHE A 164 -7.23 12.26 -3.33
N LEU A 165 -8.36 11.63 -3.62
CA LEU A 165 -9.64 12.31 -3.82
C LEU A 165 -10.11 13.04 -2.54
N LYS A 166 -10.03 12.38 -1.37
CA LYS A 166 -10.49 12.92 -0.08
C LYS A 166 -9.71 14.16 0.35
N TYR A 167 -8.40 14.16 0.16
CA TYR A 167 -7.51 15.19 0.71
C TYR A 167 -6.91 16.14 -0.32
N LYS A 168 -6.95 15.79 -1.62
CA LYS A 168 -6.51 16.65 -2.73
C LYS A 168 -5.12 17.25 -2.54
N TRP A 169 -4.15 16.39 -2.17
CA TRP A 169 -2.83 16.84 -1.69
C TRP A 169 -2.00 17.65 -2.71
N ALA A 170 -2.22 17.42 -4.00
CA ALA A 170 -1.51 18.04 -5.11
C ALA A 170 -2.35 17.90 -6.38
N ASP A 171 -1.89 18.50 -7.47
CA ASP A 171 -2.51 18.31 -8.78
C ASP A 171 -2.33 16.88 -9.30
N ARG A 172 -1.20 16.25 -8.96
CA ARG A 172 -0.82 14.91 -9.45
C ARG A 172 -0.23 14.04 -8.37
N MET A 173 -0.51 12.74 -8.46
CA MET A 173 0.01 11.69 -7.60
C MET A 173 0.97 10.80 -8.38
N VAL A 174 2.11 10.47 -7.76
CA VAL A 174 2.93 9.31 -8.12
C VAL A 174 2.67 8.22 -7.09
N PHE A 175 1.92 7.18 -7.46
CA PHE A 175 1.58 6.09 -6.56
C PHE A 175 2.62 4.95 -6.63
N LEU A 176 3.23 4.61 -5.51
CA LEU A 176 4.20 3.53 -5.35
C LEU A 176 3.73 2.51 -4.29
N HIS A 177 4.11 1.25 -4.47
CA HIS A 177 4.08 0.28 -3.37
C HIS A 177 5.32 0.44 -2.48
N ASP A 178 5.26 -0.06 -1.25
CA ASP A 178 6.37 -0.16 -0.29
C ASP A 178 7.64 -0.91 -0.79
N SER A 179 7.54 -1.56 -1.93
CA SER A 179 8.58 -2.36 -2.57
C SER A 179 8.89 -1.87 -3.99
N MET A 180 8.58 -0.61 -4.26
CA MET A 180 8.97 0.15 -5.46
C MET A 180 9.94 1.27 -5.09
N PHE A 181 10.91 1.56 -5.94
CA PHE A 181 12.02 2.49 -5.67
C PHE A 181 12.24 3.43 -6.84
N ILE A 182 12.56 4.69 -6.56
CA ILE A 182 13.04 5.61 -7.58
C ILE A 182 14.48 5.26 -7.94
N ASN A 183 14.70 4.86 -9.19
CA ASN A 183 15.99 4.47 -9.74
C ASN A 183 16.72 5.67 -10.36
N ARG A 184 15.97 6.58 -10.99
CA ARG A 184 16.43 7.83 -11.57
C ARG A 184 15.30 8.88 -11.53
N PRO A 185 15.59 10.17 -11.75
CA PRO A 185 14.55 11.15 -11.97
C PRO A 185 13.63 10.78 -13.14
N PHE A 186 12.38 11.23 -13.08
CA PHE A 186 11.40 11.07 -14.16
C PHE A 186 11.78 11.96 -15.33
N ARG A 187 11.51 11.49 -16.54
CA ARG A 187 11.57 12.27 -17.77
C ARG A 187 10.21 12.87 -18.07
N ASP A 188 10.20 13.97 -18.82
CA ASP A 188 8.99 14.66 -19.23
C ASP A 188 7.97 13.72 -19.91
N THR A 189 8.42 12.77 -20.74
CA THR A 189 7.55 11.78 -21.40
C THR A 189 6.86 10.82 -20.45
N GLU A 190 7.45 10.57 -19.28
CA GLU A 190 6.89 9.72 -18.21
C GLU A 190 5.87 10.49 -17.37
N LEU A 191 5.96 11.82 -17.39
CA LEU A 191 5.07 12.76 -16.73
C LEU A 191 3.98 13.29 -17.68
N ASP A 192 4.07 13.01 -18.96
CA ASP A 192 3.08 13.46 -19.93
C ASP A 192 1.81 12.60 -19.88
N ASN A 193 0.66 13.19 -20.24
CA ASN A 193 -0.71 12.65 -20.09
C ASN A 193 -1.30 12.76 -18.68
N ASN A 194 -2.63 12.68 -18.57
CA ASN A 194 -3.36 12.84 -17.32
C ASN A 194 -3.13 11.66 -16.36
N ILE A 195 -3.15 10.44 -16.91
CA ILE A 195 -2.85 9.20 -16.19
C ILE A 195 -1.95 8.31 -17.05
N LYS A 196 -1.04 7.58 -16.40
CA LYS A 196 -0.27 6.47 -16.98
C LYS A 196 0.03 5.43 -15.92
N PHE A 197 -0.17 4.16 -16.25
CA PHE A 197 0.28 3.07 -15.40
C PHE A 197 1.81 3.04 -15.35
N HIS A 198 2.38 2.51 -14.27
CA HIS A 198 3.81 2.17 -14.31
C HIS A 198 4.03 1.01 -15.26
N TRP A 199 3.29 -0.08 -15.05
CA TRP A 199 3.26 -1.25 -15.91
C TRP A 199 1.84 -1.72 -16.14
N TYR A 200 1.61 -2.33 -17.30
CA TYR A 200 0.35 -3.00 -17.61
C TYR A 200 0.55 -4.52 -17.66
N PHE A 201 -0.56 -5.25 -17.66
CA PHE A 201 -0.60 -6.66 -18.07
C PHE A 201 -1.79 -6.90 -19.02
N ASN A 202 -1.64 -7.86 -19.93
CA ASN A 202 -2.67 -8.17 -20.91
C ASN A 202 -3.92 -8.82 -20.27
N LYS A 203 -5.08 -8.68 -20.92
CA LYS A 203 -6.31 -9.44 -20.61
C LYS A 203 -5.98 -10.95 -20.59
N SER A 204 -5.85 -11.52 -19.38
CA SER A 204 -5.56 -12.94 -19.23
C SER A 204 -6.81 -13.76 -19.50
N LYS A 205 -6.73 -14.81 -20.33
CA LYS A 205 -7.82 -15.78 -20.53
C LYS A 205 -8.24 -16.49 -19.24
N GLU A 206 -7.36 -16.54 -18.24
CA GLU A 206 -7.54 -17.23 -16.96
C GLU A 206 -8.10 -16.35 -15.83
N GLY A 207 -8.53 -15.11 -16.14
CA GLY A 207 -9.10 -14.22 -15.13
C GLY A 207 -10.46 -14.70 -14.65
N ASP A 208 -10.78 -14.49 -13.37
CA ASP A 208 -12.13 -14.71 -12.84
C ASP A 208 -13.08 -13.61 -13.36
N PHE A 209 -13.50 -13.75 -14.62
CA PHE A 209 -14.39 -12.80 -15.30
C PHE A 209 -15.67 -12.56 -14.52
N ARG A 210 -16.22 -13.58 -13.84
CA ARG A 210 -17.40 -13.41 -12.98
C ARG A 210 -17.14 -12.38 -11.90
N LYS A 211 -15.97 -12.41 -11.27
CA LYS A 211 -15.60 -11.46 -10.24
C LYS A 211 -15.38 -10.05 -10.79
N ILE A 212 -14.81 -9.91 -12.00
CA ILE A 212 -14.70 -8.62 -12.69
C ILE A 212 -16.10 -8.03 -12.90
N ILE A 213 -17.03 -8.79 -13.48
CA ILE A 213 -18.40 -8.33 -13.73
C ILE A 213 -19.13 -7.96 -12.44
N ASN A 214 -18.95 -8.74 -11.37
CA ASN A 214 -19.50 -8.39 -10.06
C ASN A 214 -18.99 -7.04 -9.52
N TYR A 215 -17.73 -6.69 -9.80
CA TYR A 215 -17.17 -5.41 -9.37
C TYR A 215 -17.63 -4.27 -10.28
N VAL A 216 -17.70 -4.51 -11.60
CA VAL A 216 -18.22 -3.53 -12.55
C VAL A 216 -19.68 -3.21 -12.23
N SER A 217 -20.50 -4.20 -11.88
CA SER A 217 -21.92 -3.97 -11.53
C SER A 217 -22.13 -3.18 -10.24
N MET A 218 -21.09 -3.03 -9.40
CA MET A 218 -21.13 -2.13 -8.24
C MET A 218 -20.86 -0.66 -8.60
N LEU A 219 -20.46 -0.38 -9.84
CA LEU A 219 -20.23 0.97 -10.33
C LEU A 219 -21.53 1.61 -10.79
N THR A 220 -21.61 2.94 -10.72
CA THR A 220 -22.63 3.69 -11.46
C THR A 220 -22.33 3.61 -12.96
N ASN A 221 -23.36 3.76 -13.81
CA ASN A 221 -23.24 3.70 -15.27
C ASN A 221 -22.55 2.42 -15.78
N SER A 222 -22.89 1.28 -15.16
CA SER A 222 -22.17 0.02 -15.35
C SER A 222 -22.73 -0.89 -16.45
N THR A 223 -23.87 -0.58 -17.09
CA THR A 223 -24.47 -1.47 -18.09
C THR A 223 -23.60 -1.58 -19.34
N GLU A 224 -23.21 -0.46 -19.92
CA GLU A 224 -22.36 -0.38 -21.10
C GLU A 224 -20.94 -0.83 -20.78
N LEU A 225 -20.45 -0.51 -19.59
CA LEU A 225 -19.14 -0.94 -19.10
C LEU A 225 -19.07 -2.47 -18.92
N GLN A 226 -20.15 -3.10 -18.46
CA GLN A 226 -20.25 -4.56 -18.40
C GLN A 226 -20.20 -5.16 -19.80
N ALA A 227 -20.97 -4.62 -20.75
CA ALA A 227 -20.94 -5.08 -22.14
C ALA A 227 -19.51 -4.99 -22.70
N PHE A 228 -18.84 -3.85 -22.54
CA PHE A 228 -17.45 -3.65 -22.95
C PHE A 228 -16.49 -4.64 -22.29
N ALA A 229 -16.64 -4.90 -20.99
CA ALA A 229 -15.77 -5.83 -20.25
C ALA A 229 -15.94 -7.29 -20.71
N THR A 230 -17.15 -7.69 -21.10
CA THR A 230 -17.48 -9.05 -21.56
C THR A 230 -17.22 -9.31 -23.03
N ASP A 231 -17.10 -8.26 -23.84
CA ASP A 231 -16.87 -8.39 -25.27
C ASP A 231 -15.50 -9.05 -25.53
N PRO A 232 -15.44 -10.16 -26.30
CA PRO A 232 -14.18 -10.80 -26.66
C PRO A 232 -13.31 -9.93 -27.57
N ASP A 233 -13.91 -9.05 -28.37
CA ASP A 233 -13.22 -8.22 -29.37
C ASP A 233 -12.67 -6.92 -28.77
N THR A 234 -13.09 -6.56 -27.55
CA THR A 234 -12.51 -5.41 -26.84
C THR A 234 -11.13 -5.75 -26.26
N THR A 235 -10.22 -4.80 -26.48
CA THR A 235 -8.87 -4.82 -25.90
C THR A 235 -8.81 -3.84 -24.73
N TRP A 236 -8.25 -4.30 -23.63
CA TRP A 236 -7.93 -3.49 -22.47
C TRP A 236 -6.76 -4.13 -21.73
N PHE A 237 -6.00 -3.29 -21.01
CA PHE A 237 -4.91 -3.76 -20.16
C PHE A 237 -5.18 -3.47 -18.69
N GLY A 238 -4.78 -4.40 -17.83
CA GLY A 238 -4.85 -4.23 -16.38
C GLY A 238 -3.69 -3.41 -15.85
N CYS A 239 -3.93 -2.64 -14.78
CA CYS A 239 -2.93 -1.82 -14.12
C CYS A 239 -2.17 -2.63 -13.07
N PHE A 240 -0.91 -3.01 -13.33
CA PHE A 240 -0.18 -3.83 -12.37
C PHE A 240 0.00 -3.13 -11.02
N GLY A 241 -0.53 -3.74 -9.97
CA GLY A 241 -0.57 -3.17 -8.61
C GLY A 241 -1.42 -1.91 -8.47
N ALA A 242 -2.29 -1.62 -9.46
CA ALA A 242 -3.00 -0.36 -9.64
C ALA A 242 -2.08 0.88 -9.57
N THR A 243 -0.79 0.73 -9.84
CA THR A 243 0.20 1.81 -9.67
C THR A 243 0.31 2.70 -10.90
N SER A 244 0.24 4.01 -10.69
CA SER A 244 0.20 4.99 -11.77
C SER A 244 0.80 6.34 -11.37
N ILE A 245 1.05 7.17 -12.39
CA ILE A 245 1.12 8.62 -12.25
C ILE A 245 -0.22 9.15 -12.76
N CYS A 246 -1.00 9.83 -11.91
CA CYS A 246 -2.32 10.32 -12.29
C CYS A 246 -2.56 11.75 -11.79
N ASP A 247 -3.37 12.51 -12.51
CA ASP A 247 -3.87 13.79 -12.04
C ASP A 247 -5.16 13.64 -11.22
N LEU A 248 -5.40 14.66 -10.39
CA LEU A 248 -6.58 14.70 -9.53
C LEU A 248 -7.87 14.78 -10.35
N ALA A 249 -7.84 15.48 -11.49
CA ALA A 249 -9.00 15.66 -12.35
C ALA A 249 -9.54 14.33 -12.90
N THR A 250 -8.66 13.43 -13.34
CA THR A 250 -9.04 12.08 -13.78
C THR A 250 -9.63 11.29 -12.63
N VAL A 251 -9.03 11.33 -11.44
CA VAL A 251 -9.55 10.62 -10.26
C VAL A 251 -10.93 11.16 -9.86
N GLN A 252 -11.14 12.48 -9.92
CA GLN A 252 -12.44 13.09 -9.65
C GLN A 252 -13.48 12.67 -10.68
N TYR A 253 -13.13 12.71 -11.97
CA TYR A 253 -13.99 12.29 -13.05
C TYR A 253 -14.47 10.84 -12.87
N LEU A 254 -13.53 9.90 -12.62
CA LEU A 254 -13.86 8.50 -12.41
C LEU A 254 -14.75 8.28 -11.18
N GLU A 255 -14.56 9.06 -10.12
CA GLU A 255 -15.45 9.00 -8.96
C GLU A 255 -16.84 9.57 -9.24
N GLU A 256 -16.92 10.68 -9.99
CA GLU A 256 -18.17 11.35 -10.32
C GLU A 256 -19.03 10.47 -11.22
N GLU A 257 -18.41 9.88 -12.25
CA GLU A 257 -19.06 9.04 -13.26
C GLU A 257 -19.38 7.62 -12.75
N TYR A 258 -18.43 6.98 -12.06
CA TYR A 258 -18.53 5.54 -11.72
C TYR A 258 -18.67 5.24 -10.23
N LYS A 259 -18.45 6.22 -9.35
CA LYS A 259 -18.30 6.00 -7.90
C LYS A 259 -17.29 4.91 -7.57
N ILE A 260 -16.28 4.76 -8.42
CA ILE A 260 -15.38 3.61 -8.41
C ILE A 260 -14.58 3.52 -7.11
N PHE A 261 -14.11 4.64 -6.57
CA PHE A 261 -13.27 4.62 -5.38
C PHE A 261 -14.11 4.49 -4.12
N SER A 262 -15.21 5.25 -4.00
CA SER A 262 -16.08 5.18 -2.83
C SER A 262 -16.85 3.87 -2.69
N ASN A 263 -17.27 3.24 -3.80
CA ASN A 263 -17.96 1.95 -3.75
C ASN A 263 -16.99 0.79 -3.53
N LEU A 264 -15.94 0.70 -4.34
CA LEU A 264 -15.07 -0.49 -4.31
C LEU A 264 -14.16 -0.53 -3.08
N VAL A 265 -13.83 0.61 -2.45
CA VAL A 265 -13.06 0.60 -1.19
C VAL A 265 -13.81 -0.12 -0.07
N LEU A 266 -15.15 -0.16 -0.13
CA LEU A 266 -15.98 -0.89 0.81
C LEU A 266 -16.04 -2.40 0.50
N ALA A 267 -15.73 -2.82 -0.72
CA ALA A 267 -15.82 -4.21 -1.18
C ALA A 267 -14.49 -4.96 -1.12
N ILE A 268 -13.38 -4.27 -1.40
CA ILE A 268 -12.05 -4.90 -1.53
C ILE A 268 -11.50 -5.25 -0.15
N ARG A 269 -11.23 -6.54 0.10
CA ARG A 269 -10.70 -7.03 1.39
C ARG A 269 -9.56 -8.03 1.24
N THR A 270 -9.53 -8.76 0.13
CA THR A 270 -8.60 -9.87 -0.11
C THR A 270 -7.64 -9.53 -1.23
N ARG A 271 -6.55 -10.31 -1.34
CA ARG A 271 -5.61 -10.20 -2.46
C ARG A 271 -6.31 -10.35 -3.81
N LYS A 272 -7.22 -11.32 -3.94
CA LYS A 272 -7.97 -11.54 -5.18
C LYS A 272 -8.86 -10.34 -5.51
N ASP A 273 -9.42 -9.66 -4.52
CA ASP A 273 -10.22 -8.44 -4.75
C ASP A 273 -9.36 -7.31 -5.33
N ARG A 274 -8.14 -7.16 -4.81
CA ARG A 274 -7.19 -6.15 -5.27
C ARG A 274 -6.72 -6.42 -6.69
N GLU A 275 -6.42 -7.68 -7.00
CA GLU A 275 -6.12 -8.12 -8.37
C GLU A 275 -7.32 -7.92 -9.31
N THR A 276 -8.56 -8.06 -8.83
CA THR A 276 -9.77 -7.70 -9.60
C THR A 276 -9.82 -6.19 -9.85
N PHE A 277 -9.53 -5.36 -8.84
CA PHE A 277 -9.49 -3.91 -8.99
C PHE A 277 -8.48 -3.45 -10.05
N GLU A 278 -7.29 -4.06 -10.13
CA GLU A 278 -6.30 -3.79 -11.18
C GLU A 278 -6.89 -3.90 -12.60
N ARG A 279 -7.81 -4.85 -12.80
CA ARG A 279 -8.49 -5.09 -14.07
C ARG A 279 -9.64 -4.12 -14.29
N VAL A 280 -10.51 -3.95 -13.30
CA VAL A 280 -11.65 -3.02 -13.37
C VAL A 280 -11.17 -1.60 -13.63
N PHE A 281 -10.08 -1.18 -12.99
CA PHE A 281 -9.50 0.14 -13.20
C PHE A 281 -9.01 0.34 -14.64
N GLY A 282 -8.36 -0.67 -15.22
CA GLY A 282 -7.98 -0.67 -16.64
C GLY A 282 -9.18 -0.64 -17.58
N ILE A 283 -10.19 -1.46 -17.33
CA ILE A 283 -11.42 -1.54 -18.15
C ILE A 283 -12.10 -0.17 -18.22
N VAL A 284 -12.29 0.50 -17.09
CA VAL A 284 -12.94 1.82 -17.05
C VAL A 284 -12.15 2.86 -17.86
N LEU A 285 -10.82 2.89 -17.72
CA LEU A 285 -9.98 3.85 -18.44
C LEU A 285 -9.95 3.62 -19.95
N TYR A 286 -10.04 2.36 -20.39
CA TYR A 286 -10.14 2.00 -21.80
C TYR A 286 -11.52 2.30 -22.38
N TYR A 287 -12.58 1.99 -21.63
CA TYR A 287 -13.96 2.29 -22.04
C TYR A 287 -14.16 3.80 -22.26
N GLU A 288 -13.59 4.63 -21.39
CA GLU A 288 -13.64 6.09 -21.51
C GLU A 288 -12.74 6.68 -22.60
N GLY A 289 -11.95 5.84 -23.29
CA GLY A 289 -10.98 6.32 -24.28
C GLY A 289 -9.85 7.19 -23.68
N ILE A 290 -9.69 7.18 -22.36
CA ILE A 290 -8.55 7.82 -21.67
C ILE A 290 -7.25 7.10 -22.06
N PHE A 291 -7.34 5.78 -22.25
CA PHE A 291 -6.25 4.96 -22.76
C PHE A 291 -6.48 4.41 -24.15
N ASN A 292 -5.35 4.17 -24.80
CA ASN A 292 -5.15 3.29 -25.93
C ASN A 292 -3.90 2.43 -25.67
N ASP A 293 -3.66 1.47 -26.56
CA ASP A 293 -2.58 0.49 -26.39
C ASP A 293 -1.18 1.11 -26.34
N ASP A 294 -1.00 2.27 -26.98
CA ASP A 294 0.30 2.94 -27.08
C ASP A 294 0.60 3.88 -25.91
N ASN A 295 -0.41 4.28 -25.13
CA ASN A 295 -0.26 5.31 -24.10
C ASN A 295 -0.58 4.87 -22.66
N CYS A 296 -0.99 3.62 -22.46
CA CYS A 296 -1.49 3.14 -21.18
C CYS A 296 -0.44 3.08 -20.04
N SER A 297 0.85 2.92 -20.36
CA SER A 297 1.90 2.77 -19.36
C SER A 297 3.23 3.43 -19.72
N ASN A 298 4.06 3.67 -18.70
CA ASN A 298 5.40 4.24 -18.85
C ASN A 298 6.47 3.19 -19.19
N TYR A 299 6.31 1.95 -18.72
CA TYR A 299 7.37 0.93 -18.78
C TYR A 299 6.92 -0.37 -19.45
N GLY A 300 5.76 -0.37 -20.10
CA GLY A 300 5.24 -1.48 -20.89
C GLY A 300 4.63 -2.62 -20.06
N ASP A 301 4.74 -3.83 -20.59
CA ASP A 301 4.21 -5.07 -20.03
C ASP A 301 5.07 -5.55 -18.84
N ILE A 302 4.45 -5.75 -17.67
CA ILE A 302 5.13 -6.22 -16.47
C ILE A 302 5.79 -7.60 -16.66
N LEU A 303 5.24 -8.45 -17.52
CA LEU A 303 5.82 -9.77 -17.82
C LEU A 303 7.18 -9.66 -18.52
N LYS A 304 7.48 -8.51 -19.13
CA LYS A 304 8.77 -8.23 -19.79
C LYS A 304 9.78 -7.55 -18.86
N TYR A 305 9.39 -7.22 -17.62
CA TYR A 305 10.31 -6.62 -16.67
C TYR A 305 11.42 -7.64 -16.30
N PRO A 306 12.71 -7.25 -16.28
CA PRO A 306 13.79 -8.15 -15.88
C PRO A 306 13.66 -8.73 -14.47
N GLY A 307 13.55 -10.05 -14.38
CA GLY A 307 13.40 -10.75 -13.11
C GLY A 307 11.98 -10.67 -12.53
N ALA A 308 10.98 -10.44 -13.39
CA ALA A 308 9.58 -10.40 -12.99
C ALA A 308 9.19 -11.63 -12.17
N PHE A 309 8.65 -11.39 -10.97
CA PHE A 309 8.16 -12.41 -10.03
C PHE A 309 9.23 -13.33 -9.43
N GLU A 310 10.51 -13.09 -9.68
CA GLU A 310 11.60 -13.86 -9.09
C GLU A 310 11.86 -13.42 -7.64
N SER A 311 11.73 -14.36 -6.70
CA SER A 311 11.94 -14.11 -5.26
C SER A 311 13.40 -13.93 -4.86
N GLU A 312 14.32 -14.33 -5.75
CA GLU A 312 15.78 -14.18 -5.60
C GLU A 312 16.22 -12.72 -5.78
N ASN A 313 15.42 -11.90 -6.48
CA ASN A 313 15.66 -10.47 -6.69
C ASN A 313 15.10 -9.66 -5.54
N ASN A 314 15.77 -9.81 -4.40
CA ASN A 314 15.14 -9.71 -3.10
C ASN A 314 15.50 -8.40 -2.35
N ASN A 315 16.43 -7.64 -2.95
CA ASN A 315 16.99 -6.35 -2.52
C ASN A 315 17.21 -5.44 -3.75
N ILE A 316 17.47 -4.16 -3.50
CA ILE A 316 17.47 -3.08 -4.51
C ILE A 316 18.76 -3.10 -5.32
N GLU A 317 19.86 -3.47 -4.68
CA GLU A 317 21.19 -3.49 -5.27
C GLU A 317 21.25 -4.55 -6.39
N THR A 318 20.75 -5.76 -6.11
CA THR A 318 20.59 -6.85 -7.08
C THR A 318 19.61 -6.47 -8.19
N ALA A 319 18.41 -5.98 -7.85
CA ALA A 319 17.42 -5.59 -8.85
C ALA A 319 17.97 -4.50 -9.79
N GLY A 320 18.64 -3.48 -9.23
CA GLY A 320 19.27 -2.42 -10.02
C GLY A 320 20.41 -2.93 -10.91
N HIS A 321 21.17 -3.93 -10.46
CA HIS A 321 22.20 -4.57 -11.29
C HIS A 321 21.59 -5.31 -12.49
N ILE A 322 20.53 -6.08 -12.27
CA ILE A 322 19.83 -6.82 -13.33
C ILE A 322 19.22 -5.86 -14.37
N LEU A 323 18.56 -4.80 -13.92
CA LEU A 323 18.02 -3.78 -14.82
C LEU A 323 19.10 -3.17 -15.71
N ARG A 324 20.28 -2.84 -15.15
CA ARG A 324 21.42 -2.32 -15.92
C ARG A 324 21.96 -3.34 -16.91
N GLN A 325 22.13 -4.61 -16.51
CA GLN A 325 22.59 -5.67 -17.42
C GLN A 325 21.64 -5.89 -18.59
N LYS A 326 20.33 -5.77 -18.36
CA LYS A 326 19.31 -5.91 -19.40
C LYS A 326 19.02 -4.61 -20.17
N SER A 327 19.71 -3.52 -19.83
CA SER A 327 19.46 -2.18 -20.39
C SER A 327 17.99 -1.78 -20.32
N TYR A 328 17.30 -2.18 -19.25
CA TYR A 328 15.88 -1.86 -19.06
C TYR A 328 15.75 -0.48 -18.42
N ASP A 329 15.30 0.47 -19.23
CA ASP A 329 15.22 1.87 -18.85
C ASP A 329 13.91 2.18 -18.12
N THR A 330 14.01 2.43 -16.81
CA THR A 330 12.87 2.80 -15.98
C THR A 330 13.27 3.74 -14.85
N ALA A 331 12.38 4.69 -14.52
CA ALA A 331 12.52 5.53 -13.34
C ALA A 331 12.13 4.79 -12.05
N ILE A 332 11.34 3.72 -12.15
CA ILE A 332 10.82 2.98 -11.00
C ILE A 332 11.28 1.52 -11.07
N MET A 333 11.94 1.07 -10.01
CA MET A 333 12.36 -0.32 -9.85
C MET A 333 11.38 -1.05 -8.93
N LYS A 334 10.98 -2.28 -9.28
CA LYS A 334 10.22 -3.19 -8.44
C LYS A 334 11.12 -4.31 -7.90
N VAL A 335 10.92 -4.66 -6.64
CA VAL A 335 11.46 -5.87 -6.00
C VAL A 335 10.29 -6.78 -5.65
N TRP A 336 10.38 -8.08 -5.93
CA TRP A 336 9.33 -9.05 -5.62
C TRP A 336 9.65 -9.81 -4.36
N ARG A 337 8.58 -10.06 -3.62
CA ARG A 337 8.53 -11.05 -2.57
C ARG A 337 7.19 -11.70 -2.76
N GLY A 338 7.16 -13.03 -2.95
CA GLY A 338 5.91 -13.77 -2.98
C GLY A 338 5.08 -13.34 -1.76
N ARG A 339 3.98 -12.63 -2.00
CA ARG A 339 3.11 -12.08 -0.97
C ARG A 339 1.82 -12.86 -0.91
#